data_AF-A0A2V9DH99-F1
#
_entry.id   AF-A0A2V9DH99-F1
#
_cell.length_a   1.000
_cell.length_b   1.000
_cell.length_c   1.000
_cell.angle_alpha   90.00
_cell.angle_beta   90.00
_cell.angle_gamma   90.00
#
_symmetry.space_group_name_H-M   'P 1'
#
loop_
_entity.id
_entity.type
_entity.pdbx_description
1 polymer ?
#
loop_
_entity_poly.entity_id
_entity_poly.type
_entity_poly.pdbx_seq_one_letter_code
_entity_poly.pdbx_strand_id
1 'polypeptide(L)' 'MSGGPKMTIREIEDWNGGRRAWCQWFQGTDSKEDVFPLTSLKFPEEPRQGSLRPVKTGTAWS' A
#
# COMPACT_ATOMS: atom_id res chain seq x y z
N MET A 1 -19.05 -5.45 1.57
CA MET A 1 -17.60 -5.22 1.40
C MET A 1 -17.13 -4.28 2.50
N SER A 2 -16.58 -4.77 3.61
CA SER A 2 -16.03 -3.92 4.67
C SER A 2 -14.57 -3.62 4.37
N GLY A 3 -14.33 -2.82 3.33
CA GLY A 3 -13.02 -2.22 3.10
C GLY A 3 -12.86 -1.09 4.11
N GLY A 4 -11.99 -1.27 5.10
CA GLY A 4 -11.67 -0.22 6.07
C GLY A 4 -11.13 1.05 5.40
N PRO A 5 -10.87 2.11 6.19
CA PRO A 5 -10.30 3.34 5.67
C PRO A 5 -8.98 3.05 4.95
N LYS A 6 -8.78 3.70 3.79
CA LYS A 6 -7.49 3.67 3.10
C LYS A 6 -6.51 4.52 3.90
N MET A 7 -5.39 3.92 4.27
CA MET A 7 -4.42 4.46 5.21
C MET A 7 -3.03 4.46 4.60
N THR A 8 -2.24 5.48 4.94
CA THR A 8 -0.85 5.65 4.51
C THR A 8 0.08 5.53 5.71
N ILE A 9 1.14 4.73 5.57
CA ILE A 9 2.21 4.67 6.56
C ILE A 9 3.14 5.86 6.33
N ARG A 10 3.33 6.69 7.36
CA ARG A 10 4.25 7.82 7.34
C ARG A 10 5.66 7.42 7.78
N GLU A 11 5.73 6.62 8.83
CA GLU A 11 6.99 6.22 9.46
C GLU A 11 6.87 4.82 10.07
N ILE A 12 7.98 4.10 10.12
CA ILE A 12 8.10 2.81 10.81
C ILE A 12 9.24 2.93 11.80
N GLU A 13 8.98 2.59 13.05
CA GLU A 13 9.96 2.65 14.14
C GLU A 13 10.01 1.34 14.94
N ASP A 14 11.16 1.10 15.59
CA ASP A 14 11.34 0.03 16.55
C ASP A 14 11.03 0.55 17.97
N TRP A 15 10.04 -0.03 18.64
CA TRP A 15 9.64 0.36 19.99
C TRP A 15 9.34 -0.87 20.88
N ASN A 16 9.95 -0.93 22.07
CA ASN A 16 9.78 -2.01 23.05
C ASN A 16 9.86 -3.43 22.45
N GLY A 17 10.82 -3.69 21.57
CA GLY A 17 11.04 -5.02 20.98
C GLY A 17 10.10 -5.40 19.84
N GLY A 18 9.35 -4.45 19.27
CA GLY A 18 8.51 -4.67 18.09
C GLY A 18 8.49 -3.48 17.14
N ARG A 19 8.13 -3.73 15.88
CA ARG A 19 7.96 -2.69 14.85
C ARG A 19 6.55 -2.10 14.88
N ARG A 20 6.46 -0.78 14.87
CA ARG A 20 5.21 -0.01 14.80
C ARG A 20 5.21 0.87 13.56
N ALA A 21 4.03 1.16 13.05
CA ALA A 21 3.81 2.03 11.92
C ALA A 21 2.95 3.21 12.35
N TRP A 22 3.47 4.41 12.15
CA TRP A 22 2.72 5.65 12.25
C TRP A 22 1.89 5.82 10.99
N CYS A 23 0.58 5.84 11.17
CA CYS A 23 -0.35 5.77 10.08
C CYS A 23 -1.25 7.00 10.06
N GLN A 24 -1.55 7.49 8.86
CA GLN A 24 -2.47 8.60 8.62
C GLN A 24 -3.56 8.18 7.63
N TRP A 25 -4.81 8.57 7.90
CA TRP A 25 -5.92 8.37 6.98
C TRP A 25 -6.93 9.51 7.10
N PHE A 26 -7.83 9.59 6.14
CA PHE A 26 -8.93 10.57 6.16
C PHE A 26 -10.23 9.91 6.63
N GLN A 27 -10.94 10.60 7.52
CA GLN A 27 -12.31 10.27 7.92
C GLN A 27 -13.22 11.44 7.53
N GLY A 28 -13.86 11.34 6.36
CA GLY A 28 -14.54 12.49 5.76
C GLY A 28 -13.53 13.55 5.33
N THR A 29 -13.65 14.76 5.87
CA THR A 29 -12.71 15.87 5.65
C THR A 29 -11.58 15.93 6.67
N ASP A 30 -11.66 15.12 7.73
CA ASP A 30 -10.72 15.19 8.83
C ASP A 30 -9.55 14.24 8.60
N SER A 31 -8.33 14.73 8.82
CA SER A 31 -7.15 13.88 8.91
C SER A 31 -7.06 13.24 10.30
N LYS A 32 -6.80 11.94 10.35
CA LYS A 32 -6.58 11.15 11.56
C LYS A 32 -5.21 10.49 11.51
N GLU A 33 -4.58 10.36 12.66
CA GLU A 33 -3.28 9.71 12.82
C GLU A 33 -3.32 8.77 14.03
N ASP A 34 -2.70 7.59 13.90
CA ASP A 34 -2.57 6.61 14.98
C ASP A 34 -1.42 5.63 14.71
N VAL A 35 -1.02 4.88 15.73
CA VAL A 35 0.13 3.97 15.70
C VAL A 35 -0.34 2.53 15.84
N PHE A 36 0.03 1.69 14.87
CA PHE A 36 -0.33 0.28 14.85
C PHE A 36 0.90 -0.62 14.88
N PRO A 37 0.84 -1.81 15.51
CA PRO A 37 1.84 -2.84 15.32
C PRO A 37 1.91 -3.22 13.83
N LEU A 38 3.12 -3.32 13.28
CA LEU A 38 3.29 -3.61 11.85
C LEU A 38 2.63 -4.95 11.44
N THR A 39 2.61 -5.91 12.36
CA THR A 39 1.97 -7.23 12.18
C THR A 39 0.45 -7.20 12.05
N SER A 40 -0.20 -6.10 12.47
CA SER A 40 -1.65 -5.93 12.37
C SER A 40 -2.10 -5.33 11.03
N LEU A 41 -1.17 -4.77 10.25
CA LEU A 41 -1.46 -4.13 8.98
C LEU A 41 -1.61 -5.17 7.87
N LYS A 42 -2.69 -5.05 7.10
CA LYS A 42 -2.92 -5.84 5.89
C LYS A 42 -2.65 -4.98 4.68
N PHE A 43 -1.61 -5.32 3.95
CA PHE A 43 -1.32 -4.68 2.67
C PHE A 43 -2.31 -5.19 1.63
N PRO A 44 -2.90 -4.31 0.80
CA PRO A 44 -3.66 -4.77 -0.34
C PRO A 44 -2.74 -5.64 -1.21
N GLU A 45 -3.21 -6.81 -1.65
CA GLU A 45 -2.51 -7.58 -2.68
C GLU A 45 -2.35 -6.63 -3.87
N GLU A 46 -1.12 -6.29 -4.23
CA GLU A 46 -0.89 -5.50 -5.44
C GLU A 46 -1.61 -6.22 -6.58
N PRO A 47 -2.40 -5.51 -7.41
CA PRO A 47 -2.93 -6.14 -8.60
C PRO A 47 -1.73 -6.62 -9.39
N ARG A 48 -1.51 -7.93 -9.41
CA ARG A 48 -0.39 -8.57 -10.10
C ARG A 48 -0.32 -7.93 -11.47
N GLN A 49 0.67 -7.06 -11.65
CA GLN A 49 0.81 -6.27 -12.85
C GLN A 49 0.92 -7.30 -13.95
N GLY A 50 -0.15 -7.39 -14.76
CA GLY A 50 -0.29 -8.44 -15.74
C GLY A 50 0.99 -8.50 -16.55
N SER A 51 1.62 -9.68 -16.52
CA SER A 51 2.73 -10.10 -17.39
C SER A 51 2.78 -9.20 -18.61
N LEU A 52 3.80 -8.33 -18.68
CA LEU A 52 4.08 -7.52 -19.86
C LEU A 52 3.96 -8.44 -21.08
N ARG A 53 2.89 -8.30 -21.86
CA ARG A 53 2.83 -8.98 -23.15
C ARG A 53 4.01 -8.38 -23.93
N PRO A 54 4.88 -9.19 -24.54
CA PRO A 54 5.91 -8.65 -25.40
C PRO A 54 5.23 -7.77 -26.44
N VAL A 55 5.63 -6.50 -26.50
CA VAL A 55 5.27 -5.61 -27.60
C VAL A 55 5.78 -6.30 -28.87
N LYS A 56 4.87 -6.80 -29.72
CA LYS A 56 5.22 -7.20 -31.08
C LYS A 56 5.62 -5.93 -31.80
N THR A 57 6.92 -5.65 -31.88
CA THR A 57 7.47 -4.71 -32.86
C THR A 57 7.15 -5.27 -34.24
N GLY A 58 6.24 -4.58 -34.96
CA GLY A 58 5.98 -4.89 -36.36
C GLY A 58 7.24 -4.59 -37.17
N THR A 59 7.80 -5.62 -37.80
CA THR A 59 8.84 -5.48 -38.81
C THR A 59 8.22 -4.83 -40.04
N ALA A 60 8.68 -3.62 -40.35
CA ALA A 60 8.42 -2.94 -41.61
C ALA A 60 9.20 -3.60 -42.76
N TRP A 61 8.65 -3.43 -43.96
CA TRP A 61 8.99 -4.11 -45.20
C TRP A 61 10.38 -3.73 -45.73
N SER A 62 11.01 -4.65 -46.46
CA SER A 62 11.95 -4.38 -47.57
C SER A 62 11.83 -5.49 -48.60
#